data_AF-A0A172C4C4-F1
#
_entry.id   AF-A0A172C4C4-F1
#
_cell.length_a   1.000
_cell.length_b   1.000
_cell.length_c   1.000
_cell.angle_alpha   90.00
_cell.angle_beta   90.00
_cell.angle_gamma   90.00
#
_symmetry.space_group_name_H-M   'P 1'
#
loop_
_entity.id
_entity.type
_entity.pdbx_description
1 polymer ?
#
loop_
_entity_poly.entity_id
_entity_poly.type
_entity_poly.pdbx_seq_one_letter_code
_entity_poly.pdbx_strand_id
1 'polypeptide(L)' 'KIVDAVIQEHQPSMLLELGAYCGYSAVRMARLLSPGARLLTIEINPDYAAITQRMVDFAGMQDK' A
#
# COMPACT_ATOMS: atom_id res chain seq x y z
N LYS A 1 -0.73 -11.33 -9.54
CA LYS A 1 -0.65 -12.61 -8.81
C LYS A 1 0.67 -12.78 -8.06
N ILE A 2 1.84 -12.42 -8.61
CA ILE A 2 3.14 -12.61 -7.95
C ILE A 2 3.22 -11.87 -6.60
N VAL A 3 3.02 -10.55 -6.58
CA VAL A 3 3.10 -9.75 -5.33
C VAL A 3 2.11 -10.25 -4.27
N ASP A 4 0.88 -10.55 -4.68
CA ASP A 4 -0.15 -11.04 -3.75
C ASP A 4 0.24 -12.36 -3.11
N ALA A 5 0.80 -13.29 -3.91
CA ALA A 5 1.27 -14.57 -3.43
C ALA A 5 2.39 -14.41 -2.39
N VAL A 6 3.36 -13.51 -2.66
CA VAL A 6 4.47 -13.23 -1.74
C VAL A 6 3.97 -12.62 -0.42
N ILE A 7 3.03 -11.68 -0.47
CA ILE A 7 2.45 -11.07 0.74
C ILE A 7 1.69 -12.12 1.55
N GLN A 8 0.91 -12.98 0.89
CA GLN A 8 0.16 -14.04 1.56
C GLN A 8 1.06 -15.11 2.16
N GLU A 9 2.14 -15.49 1.47
CA GLU A 9 3.10 -16.49 1.92
C GLU A 9 3.90 -16.02 3.13
N HIS A 10 4.38 -14.77 3.10
CA HIS A 10 5.27 -14.25 4.16
C HIS A 10 4.56 -13.48 5.27
N GLN A 11 3.33 -13.02 5.05
CA GLN A 11 2.54 -12.23 6.01
C GLN A 11 3.37 -11.13 6.71
N PRO A 12 3.99 -10.21 5.95
CA PRO A 12 4.91 -9.24 6.52
C PRO A 12 4.20 -8.30 7.49
N SER A 13 4.87 -7.97 8.60
CA SER A 13 4.41 -6.93 9.54
C SER A 13 4.68 -5.51 9.04
N MET A 14 5.58 -5.35 8.07
CA MET A 14 5.96 -4.08 7.45
C MET A 14 6.23 -4.30 5.96
N LEU A 15 5.62 -3.48 5.10
CA LEU A 15 5.84 -3.48 3.65
C LEU A 15 6.25 -2.07 3.20
N LEU A 16 7.32 -1.97 2.40
CA LEU A 16 7.79 -0.71 1.81
C LEU A 16 7.52 -0.72 0.31
N GLU A 17 6.82 0.30 -0.17
CA GLU A 17 6.57 0.59 -1.57
C GLU A 17 7.38 1.83 -2.00
N LEU A 18 8.06 1.70 -3.15
CA LEU A 18 8.79 2.80 -3.79
C LEU A 18 8.10 3.14 -5.11
N GLY A 19 7.42 4.29 -5.14
CA GLY A 19 6.61 4.77 -6.26
C GLY A 19 5.19 4.21 -6.22
N ALA A 20 4.23 5.04 -5.80
CA ALA A 20 2.81 4.66 -5.77
C ALA A 20 1.99 5.26 -6.89
N TYR A 21 2.46 6.35 -7.51
CA TYR A 21 1.77 7.01 -8.62
C TYR A 21 0.30 7.35 -8.31
N CYS A 22 -0.65 6.48 -8.67
CA CYS A 22 -2.08 6.65 -8.41
C CYS A 22 -2.64 5.81 -7.24
N GLY A 23 -1.78 5.10 -6.50
CA GLY A 23 -2.14 4.34 -5.30
C GLY A 23 -2.76 2.96 -5.54
N TYR A 24 -2.77 2.46 -6.79
CA TYR A 24 -3.35 1.14 -7.09
C TYR A 24 -2.63 -0.01 -6.37
N SER A 25 -1.29 -0.03 -6.45
CA SER A 25 -0.47 -1.03 -5.79
C SER A 25 -0.56 -0.90 -4.26
N ALA A 26 -0.52 0.33 -3.74
CA ALA A 26 -0.70 0.60 -2.31
C ALA A 26 -1.99 -0.03 -1.76
N VAL A 27 -3.14 0.27 -2.36
CA VAL A 27 -4.44 -0.29 -1.92
C VAL A 27 -4.49 -1.80 -2.08
N ARG A 28 -3.97 -2.32 -3.20
CA ARG A 28 -3.95 -3.76 -3.47
C ARG A 28 -3.14 -4.52 -2.41
N MET A 29 -1.98 -3.99 -2.02
CA MET A 29 -1.11 -4.60 -1.01
C MET A 29 -1.68 -4.43 0.40
N ALA A 30 -2.16 -3.23 0.76
CA ALA A 30 -2.76 -2.94 2.07
C ALA A 30 -3.90 -3.89 2.43
N ARG A 31 -4.75 -4.25 1.46
CA ARG A 31 -5.86 -5.19 1.66
C ARG A 31 -5.42 -6.62 2.00
N LEU A 32 -4.18 -7.00 1.65
CA LEU A 32 -3.63 -8.33 1.91
C LEU A 32 -2.82 -8.40 3.21
N LEU A 33 -2.53 -7.25 3.83
CA LEU A 33 -1.78 -7.19 5.07
C LEU A 33 -2.63 -7.62 6.28
N SER A 34 -2.00 -8.37 7.18
CA SER A 34 -2.60 -8.76 8.46
C SER A 34 -2.99 -7.54 9.31
N PRO A 35 -3.93 -7.67 10.26
CA PRO A 35 -4.20 -6.63 11.24
C PRO A 35 -2.91 -6.19 11.96
N GLY A 36 -2.67 -4.88 12.07
CA GLY A 36 -1.48 -4.31 12.70
C GLY A 36 -0.21 -4.29 11.85
N ALA A 37 -0.22 -4.90 10.66
CA ALA A 37 0.87 -4.74 9.69
C ALA A 37 0.78 -3.38 9.00
N ARG A 38 1.94 -2.80 8.64
CA ARG A 38 2.02 -1.46 8.07
C ARG A 38 2.49 -1.41 6.63
N LEU A 39 1.93 -0.51 5.84
CA LEU A 39 2.37 -0.15 4.50
C LEU A 39 3.00 1.24 4.50
N LEU A 40 4.27 1.32 4.13
CA LEU A 40 4.98 2.57 3.93
C LEU A 40 5.16 2.80 2.43
N THR A 41 4.70 3.94 1.95
CA THR A 41 4.83 4.31 0.54
C THR A 41 5.69 5.56 0.40
N ILE A 42 6.67 5.53 -0.50
CA ILE A 42 7.52 6.68 -0.84
C ILE A 42 7.25 7.06 -2.28
N GLU A 43 6.79 8.30 -2.50
CA GLU A 43 6.56 8.87 -3.81
C GLU A 43 7.28 10.21 -3.93
N ILE A 44 8.02 10.41 -5.02
CA ILE A 44 8.84 11.62 -5.23
C ILE A 44 8.01 12.79 -5.73
N ASN A 45 6.97 12.51 -6.52
CA ASN A 45 6.11 13.55 -7.05
C ASN A 45 5.01 13.88 -6.02
N PRO A 46 4.95 15.12 -5.50
CA PRO A 46 3.95 15.49 -4.48
C PRO A 46 2.50 15.38 -4.98
N ASP A 47 2.24 15.58 -6.28
CA ASP A 47 0.90 15.44 -6.86
C ASP A 47 0.44 13.98 -6.83
N TYR A 48 1.35 13.05 -7.13
CA TYR A 48 1.09 11.61 -7.06
C TYR A 48 0.98 11.11 -5.63
N ALA A 49 1.77 11.65 -4.70
CA ALA A 49 1.62 11.38 -3.28
C ALA A 49 0.21 11.79 -2.79
N ALA A 50 -0.27 12.97 -3.19
CA ALA A 50 -1.61 13.44 -2.84
C ALA A 50 -2.73 12.58 -3.46
N ILE A 51 -2.58 12.14 -4.71
CA ILE A 51 -3.53 11.22 -5.35
C ILE A 51 -3.55 9.87 -4.62
N THR A 52 -2.37 9.32 -4.32
CA THR A 52 -2.22 8.07 -3.59
C THR A 52 -2.91 8.15 -2.23
N GLN A 53 -2.69 9.23 -1.47
CA GLN A 53 -3.35 9.41 -0.16
C GLN A 53 -4.87 9.41 -0.30
N ARG A 54 -5.43 10.17 -1.25
CA ARG A 54 -6.89 10.17 -1.49
C ARG A 54 -7.41 8.79 -1.86
N MET A 55 -6.65 8.00 -2.61
CA MET A 55 -7.02 6.63 -2.98
C MET A 55 -7.02 5.70 -1.76
N VAL A 56 -6.01 5.80 -0.89
CA VAL A 56 -5.92 5.03 0.36
C VAL A 56 -7.08 5.39 1.31
N ASP A 57 -7.37 6.68 1.47
CA ASP A 57 -8.47 7.17 2.29
C ASP A 57 -9.83 6.69 1.73
N PHE A 58 -10.02 6.81 0.42
CA PHE A 58 -11.23 6.32 -0.26
C PHE A 58 -11.43 4.81 -0.08
N ALA A 59 -10.34 4.04 -0.10
CA ALA A 59 -10.37 2.59 0.11
C ALA A 59 -10.52 2.18 1.58
N GLY A 60 -10.51 3.14 2.53
CA GLY A 60 -10.62 2.88 3.96
C GLY A 60 -9.37 2.22 4.57
N MET A 61 -8.20 2.41 3.96
CA MET A 61 -6.94 1.74 4.33
C MET A 61 -6.01 2.61 5.18
N GLN A 62 -6.51 3.69 5.78
CA GLN A 62 -5.72 4.61 6.61
C GLN A 62 -5.13 4.01 7.90
N ASP A 63 -5.56 2.81 8.30
CA ASP A 63 -5.01 2.08 9.46
C ASP A 63 -3.80 1.20 9.11
N LYS A 64 -3.49 1.07 7.82
CA LYS A 64 -2.39 0.29 7.26
C LYS A 64 -1.18 1.17 7.02
#